data_AF-A0A821PPY4-F1
#
_entry.id   AF-A0A821PPY4-F1
#
_cell.length_a   1.000
_cell.length_b   1.000
_cell.length_c   1.000
_cell.angle_alpha   90.00
_cell.angle_beta   90.00
_cell.angle_gamma   90.00
#
_symmetry.space_group_name_H-M   'P 1'
#
loop_
_entity.id
_entity.type
_entity.pdbx_description
1 polymer ?
#
loop_
_entity_poly.entity_id
_entity_poly.type
_entity_poly.pdbx_seq_one_letter_code
_entity_poly.pdbx_strand_id
1 'polypeptide(L)'
;PLPLSLLNNDRSNLTKNEWNLLSNVIHAYDEANIIPQIKYNLEQQSSLPPKLRSKASKAIDIFRVLLSTLQPFIECSPYFHHLSTDTRQALVQNNSEIAGTLNSIFIIREIKALDNMAFIASCITIYGSEVIKHSDHLITRLEPNGILVKIMILILTFSTNCSIVNPYYSSCIMNLPTALSVLNIQNVLVTMLWKYLNYQYGFIGAVRCFNCLIKCVLDILYSANEMRNVQHEKMMDGLVEATKRSLINEN
;
A
#
# COMPACT_ATOMS: atom_id res chain seq x y z
N PRO A 1 -13.31 23.66 -31.04
CA PRO A 1 -12.92 23.58 -29.61
C PRO A 1 -11.47 23.11 -29.50
N LEU A 2 -10.55 24.04 -29.19
CA LEU A 2 -9.15 23.72 -28.93
C LEU A 2 -9.03 22.86 -27.66
N PRO A 3 -8.09 21.90 -27.60
CA PRO A 3 -7.85 21.14 -26.38
C PRO A 3 -7.28 22.12 -25.34
N LEU A 4 -8.03 22.32 -24.25
CA LEU A 4 -7.51 23.02 -23.08
C LEU A 4 -6.29 22.26 -22.57
N SER A 5 -5.10 22.78 -22.86
CA SER A 5 -3.87 22.38 -22.19
C SER A 5 -4.02 22.71 -20.70
N LEU A 6 -4.42 21.70 -19.91
CA LEU A 6 -4.49 21.77 -18.45
C LEU A 6 -3.18 22.31 -17.85
N LEU A 7 -2.04 22.13 -18.53
CA LEU A 7 -0.71 22.60 -18.12
C LEU A 7 -0.54 24.13 -18.10
N ASN A 8 -1.32 24.91 -18.85
CA ASN A 8 -1.08 26.36 -18.98
C ASN A 8 -1.96 27.23 -18.08
N ASN A 9 -3.04 26.67 -17.51
CA ASN A 9 -3.97 27.38 -16.63
C ASN A 9 -4.06 26.78 -15.22
N ASP A 10 -3.33 25.70 -14.94
CA ASP A 10 -3.32 25.13 -13.61
C ASP A 10 -2.50 25.98 -12.67
N ARG A 11 -3.07 26.36 -11.52
CA ARG A 11 -2.31 26.93 -10.39
C ARG A 11 -1.42 25.88 -9.69
N SER A 12 -1.12 24.78 -10.39
CA SER A 12 -0.38 23.65 -9.89
C SER A 12 1.12 23.92 -10.00
N ASN A 13 1.84 23.71 -8.90
CA ASN A 13 3.31 23.75 -8.87
C ASN A 13 3.93 22.38 -9.24
N LEU A 14 3.12 21.42 -9.71
CA LEU A 14 3.59 20.13 -10.20
C LEU A 14 4.20 20.30 -11.60
N THR A 15 5.40 19.78 -11.77
CA THR A 15 6.05 19.66 -13.08
C THR A 15 5.33 18.61 -13.94
N LYS A 16 5.57 18.63 -15.26
CA LYS A 16 5.02 17.63 -16.18
C LYS A 16 5.39 16.19 -15.77
N ASN A 17 6.61 15.96 -15.29
CA ASN A 17 7.06 14.64 -14.87
C ASN A 17 6.34 14.18 -13.60
N GLU A 18 6.11 15.09 -12.65
CA GLU A 18 5.34 14.79 -11.43
C GLU A 18 3.88 14.49 -11.75
N TRP A 19 3.27 15.20 -12.71
CA TRP A 19 1.92 14.88 -13.19
C TRP A 19 1.84 13.51 -13.85
N ASN A 20 2.82 13.15 -14.70
CA ASN A 20 2.87 11.83 -15.32
C ASN A 20 3.01 10.72 -14.27
N LEU A 21 3.91 10.90 -13.29
CA LEU A 21 4.09 9.93 -12.21
C LEU A 21 2.82 9.76 -11.38
N LEU A 22 2.15 10.87 -11.04
CA LEU A 22 0.88 10.84 -10.34
C LEU A 22 -0.20 10.10 -11.16
N SER A 23 -0.28 10.36 -12.47
CA SER A 23 -1.21 9.66 -13.36
C SER A 23 -0.95 8.15 -13.38
N ASN A 24 0.31 7.74 -13.49
CA ASN A 24 0.69 6.32 -13.44
C ASN A 24 0.27 5.67 -12.12
N VAL A 25 0.50 6.35 -10.99
CA VAL A 25 0.08 5.88 -9.66
C VAL A 25 -1.43 5.73 -9.55
N ILE A 26 -2.19 6.67 -10.10
CA ILE A 26 -3.65 6.62 -10.07
C ILE A 26 -4.15 5.41 -10.87
N HIS A 27 -3.63 5.23 -12.08
CA HIS A 27 -4.07 4.20 -13.03
C HIS A 27 -3.52 2.81 -12.76
N ALA A 28 -2.44 2.65 -11.97
CA ALA A 28 -1.91 1.33 -11.61
C ALA A 28 -2.98 0.41 -10.98
N TYR A 29 -3.90 0.96 -10.19
CA TYR A 29 -5.03 0.19 -9.62
C TYR A 29 -6.11 -0.16 -10.65
N ASP A 30 -6.33 0.72 -11.62
CA ASP A 30 -7.33 0.54 -12.66
C ASP A 30 -6.86 -0.51 -13.67
N GLU A 31 -5.59 -0.43 -14.09
CA GLU A 31 -4.93 -1.39 -14.99
C GLU A 31 -4.85 -2.79 -14.38
N ALA A 32 -4.52 -2.88 -13.09
CA ALA A 32 -4.47 -4.16 -12.39
C ALA A 32 -5.86 -4.71 -12.02
N ASN A 33 -6.95 -3.94 -12.26
CA ASN A 33 -8.34 -4.33 -11.99
C ASN A 33 -8.56 -4.93 -10.58
N ILE A 34 -7.86 -4.36 -9.59
CA ILE A 34 -7.70 -4.96 -8.25
C ILE A 34 -9.03 -4.95 -7.49
N ILE A 35 -9.70 -3.79 -7.46
CA ILE A 35 -10.92 -3.58 -6.68
C ILE A 35 -12.05 -4.51 -7.17
N PRO A 36 -12.38 -4.57 -8.48
CA PRO A 36 -13.42 -5.49 -8.97
C PRO A 36 -13.08 -6.97 -8.74
N GLN A 37 -11.82 -7.37 -8.95
CA GLN A 37 -11.41 -8.76 -8.76
C GLN A 37 -11.57 -9.21 -7.30
N ILE A 38 -11.15 -8.39 -6.34
CA ILE A 38 -11.25 -8.74 -4.92
C ILE A 38 -12.71 -8.72 -4.47
N LYS A 39 -13.50 -7.76 -4.96
CA LYS A 39 -14.94 -7.74 -4.70
C LYS A 39 -15.63 -9.01 -5.20
N TYR A 40 -15.33 -9.45 -6.43
CA TYR A 40 -15.84 -10.71 -6.97
C TYR A 40 -15.41 -11.90 -6.09
N ASN A 41 -14.15 -11.97 -5.67
CA ASN A 41 -13.67 -13.05 -4.80
C ASN A 41 -14.41 -13.09 -3.45
N LEU A 42 -14.69 -11.93 -2.85
CA LEU A 42 -15.47 -11.83 -1.62
C LEU A 42 -16.91 -12.30 -1.80
N GLU A 43 -17.56 -11.91 -2.91
CA GLU A 43 -18.92 -12.34 -3.25
C GLU A 43 -18.98 -13.86 -3.46
N GLN A 44 -18.01 -14.42 -4.19
CA GLN A 44 -17.88 -15.87 -4.38
C GLN A 44 -17.69 -16.60 -3.06
N GLN A 45 -16.82 -16.12 -2.17
CA GLN A 45 -16.64 -16.72 -0.85
C GLN A 45 -17.91 -16.65 0.01
N SER A 46 -18.67 -15.57 -0.13
CA SER A 46 -19.94 -15.38 0.58
C SER A 46 -21.05 -16.29 0.07
N SER A 47 -20.96 -16.74 -1.19
CA SER A 47 -21.89 -17.73 -1.74
C SER A 47 -21.62 -19.16 -1.25
N LEU A 48 -20.45 -19.43 -0.67
CA LEU A 48 -20.10 -20.76 -0.19
C LEU A 48 -20.92 -21.18 1.05
N PRO A 49 -21.16 -22.50 1.23
CA PRO A 49 -21.75 -23.04 2.45
C PRO A 49 -20.98 -22.61 3.71
N PRO A 50 -21.65 -22.40 4.87
CA PRO A 50 -21.01 -21.88 6.08
C PRO A 50 -19.74 -22.63 6.52
N LYS A 51 -19.76 -23.97 6.42
CA LYS A 51 -18.61 -24.84 6.77
C LYS A 51 -17.37 -24.63 5.89
N LEU A 52 -17.55 -24.18 4.65
CA LEU A 52 -16.46 -23.90 3.71
C LEU A 52 -15.98 -22.45 3.83
N ARG A 53 -16.91 -21.54 4.10
CA ARG A 53 -16.66 -20.11 4.31
C ARG A 53 -15.78 -19.82 5.53
N SER A 54 -15.94 -20.58 6.61
CA SER A 54 -15.19 -20.39 7.87
C SER A 54 -13.80 -21.03 7.85
N LYS A 55 -13.35 -21.61 6.74
CA LYS A 55 -12.01 -22.22 6.67
C LYS A 55 -10.95 -21.11 6.63
N ALA A 56 -10.00 -21.16 7.57
CA ALA A 56 -8.86 -20.25 7.63
C ALA A 56 -8.08 -20.17 6.31
N SER A 57 -8.00 -21.27 5.55
CA SER A 57 -7.35 -21.29 4.24
C SER A 57 -7.96 -20.29 3.24
N LYS A 58 -9.28 -20.07 3.26
CA LYS A 58 -9.95 -19.12 2.36
C LYS A 58 -9.71 -17.67 2.77
N ALA A 59 -9.68 -17.41 4.06
CA ALA A 59 -9.30 -16.12 4.61
C ALA A 59 -7.85 -15.75 4.21
N ILE A 60 -6.93 -16.72 4.32
CA ILE A 60 -5.53 -16.58 3.88
C ILE A 60 -5.44 -16.28 2.38
N ASP A 61 -6.26 -16.92 1.54
CA ASP A 61 -6.25 -16.66 0.10
C ASP A 61 -6.65 -15.21 -0.22
N ILE A 62 -7.63 -14.63 0.48
CA ILE A 62 -7.99 -13.21 0.32
C ILE A 62 -6.81 -12.30 0.70
N PHE A 63 -6.18 -12.54 1.84
CA PHE A 63 -5.03 -11.75 2.27
C PHE A 63 -3.84 -11.87 1.31
N ARG A 64 -3.60 -13.07 0.76
CA ARG A 64 -2.58 -13.25 -0.27
C ARG A 64 -2.89 -12.41 -1.52
N VAL A 65 -4.15 -12.39 -1.97
CA VAL A 65 -4.55 -11.55 -3.10
C VAL A 65 -4.36 -10.07 -2.75
N LEU A 66 -4.86 -9.60 -1.60
CA LEU A 66 -4.68 -8.22 -1.14
C LEU A 66 -3.20 -7.80 -1.15
N LEU A 67 -2.33 -8.63 -0.58
CA LEU A 67 -0.90 -8.36 -0.51
C LEU A 67 -0.21 -8.40 -1.88
N SER A 68 -0.59 -9.33 -2.75
CA SER A 68 -0.02 -9.46 -4.10
C SER A 68 -0.22 -8.21 -4.97
N THR A 69 -1.22 -7.40 -4.66
CA THR A 69 -1.52 -6.16 -5.40
C THR A 69 -0.51 -5.04 -5.14
N LEU A 70 0.34 -5.19 -4.12
CA LEU A 70 1.43 -4.25 -3.85
C LEU A 70 2.50 -4.30 -4.95
N GLN A 71 2.73 -5.47 -5.55
CA GLN A 71 3.81 -5.64 -6.53
C GLN A 71 3.62 -4.78 -7.79
N PRO A 72 2.47 -4.85 -8.51
CA PRO A 72 2.24 -3.98 -9.67
C PRO A 72 2.37 -2.49 -9.34
N PHE A 73 2.08 -2.12 -8.09
CA PHE A 73 2.15 -0.75 -7.62
C PHE A 73 3.58 -0.25 -7.39
N ILE A 74 4.48 -1.13 -6.94
CA ILE A 74 5.90 -0.82 -6.84
C ILE A 74 6.49 -0.69 -8.26
N GLU A 75 6.10 -1.60 -9.15
CA GLU A 75 6.60 -1.68 -10.53
C GLU A 75 6.09 -0.54 -11.44
N CYS A 76 5.01 0.17 -11.07
CA CYS A 76 4.52 1.31 -11.85
C CYS A 76 5.44 2.54 -11.76
N SER A 77 6.35 2.57 -10.78
CA SER A 77 7.29 3.67 -10.59
C SER A 77 8.55 3.48 -11.43
N PRO A 78 8.88 4.41 -12.35
CA PRO A 78 10.14 4.35 -13.07
C PRO A 78 11.34 4.31 -12.13
N TYR A 79 11.25 4.94 -10.95
CA TYR A 79 12.34 4.94 -9.97
C TYR A 79 12.68 3.55 -9.45
N PHE A 80 11.71 2.63 -9.41
CA PHE A 80 11.98 1.25 -9.00
C PHE A 80 12.92 0.55 -9.98
N HIS A 81 12.66 0.70 -11.28
CA HIS A 81 13.42 0.05 -12.35
C HIS A 81 14.85 0.58 -12.52
N HIS A 82 15.15 1.79 -12.01
CA HIS A 82 16.50 2.34 -12.02
C HIS A 82 17.39 1.81 -10.88
N LEU A 83 16.82 1.08 -9.92
CA LEU A 83 17.55 0.52 -8.80
C LEU A 83 18.15 -0.84 -9.16
N SER A 84 19.27 -1.19 -8.52
CA SER A 84 19.83 -2.54 -8.64
C SER A 84 18.84 -3.59 -8.15
N THR A 85 18.91 -4.81 -8.70
CA THR A 85 18.08 -5.94 -8.25
C THR A 85 18.16 -6.16 -6.75
N ASP A 86 19.37 -6.10 -6.15
CA ASP A 86 19.54 -6.22 -4.69
C ASP A 86 18.79 -5.13 -3.92
N THR A 87 18.83 -3.88 -4.41
CA THR A 87 18.11 -2.77 -3.79
C THR A 87 16.59 -2.95 -3.92
N ARG A 88 16.11 -3.38 -5.09
CA ARG A 88 14.69 -3.68 -5.32
C ARG A 88 14.20 -4.77 -4.35
N GLN A 89 14.97 -5.84 -4.19
CA GLN A 89 14.66 -6.92 -3.25
C GLN A 89 14.66 -6.43 -1.80
N ALA A 90 15.63 -5.61 -1.40
CA ALA A 90 15.70 -5.04 -0.06
C ALA A 90 14.50 -4.13 0.25
N LEU A 91 14.09 -3.29 -0.70
CA LEU A 91 12.90 -2.44 -0.55
C LEU A 91 11.63 -3.27 -0.38
N VAL A 92 11.43 -4.28 -1.22
CA VAL A 92 10.28 -5.19 -1.10
C VAL A 92 10.30 -5.87 0.27
N GLN A 93 11.43 -6.42 0.69
CA GLN A 93 11.52 -7.11 1.97
C GLN A 93 11.23 -6.19 3.17
N ASN A 94 11.80 -4.98 3.17
CA ASN A 94 11.72 -4.08 4.32
C ASN A 94 10.41 -3.32 4.43
N ASN A 95 9.73 -3.08 3.30
CA ASN A 95 8.59 -2.16 3.24
C ASN A 95 7.26 -2.87 3.01
N SER A 96 7.25 -4.15 2.60
CA SER A 96 6.01 -4.87 2.28
C SER A 96 5.04 -4.99 3.44
N GLU A 97 5.52 -5.13 4.68
CA GLU A 97 4.64 -5.25 5.87
C GLU A 97 3.78 -3.98 6.02
N ILE A 98 4.41 -2.81 6.01
CA ILE A 98 3.72 -1.53 6.24
C ILE A 98 2.97 -1.06 5.00
N ALA A 99 3.61 -1.09 3.84
CA ALA A 99 2.97 -0.69 2.59
C ALA A 99 1.83 -1.65 2.20
N GLY A 100 2.03 -2.96 2.40
CA GLY A 100 1.02 -3.99 2.16
C GLY A 100 -0.15 -3.90 3.14
N THR A 101 0.10 -3.55 4.40
CA THR A 101 -0.97 -3.31 5.38
C THR A 101 -1.81 -2.08 5.00
N LEU A 102 -1.19 -0.94 4.68
CA LEU A 102 -1.92 0.26 4.25
C LEU A 102 -2.71 -0.03 2.96
N ASN A 103 -2.10 -0.72 2.01
CA ASN A 103 -2.77 -1.15 0.78
C ASN A 103 -3.99 -2.05 1.05
N SER A 104 -3.85 -3.03 1.96
CA SER A 104 -4.94 -3.92 2.34
C SER A 104 -6.09 -3.14 3.00
N ILE A 105 -5.78 -2.23 3.92
CA ILE A 105 -6.74 -1.33 4.56
C ILE A 105 -7.49 -0.48 3.52
N PHE A 106 -6.75 0.10 2.57
CA PHE A 106 -7.33 0.88 1.48
C PHE A 106 -8.30 0.04 0.65
N ILE A 107 -7.88 -1.13 0.18
CA ILE A 107 -8.73 -2.01 -0.63
C ILE A 107 -9.96 -2.48 0.15
N ILE A 108 -9.79 -2.90 1.40
CA ILE A 108 -10.89 -3.32 2.29
C ILE A 108 -11.95 -2.22 2.40
N ARG A 109 -11.52 -0.95 2.52
CA ARG A 109 -12.42 0.21 2.52
C ARG A 109 -13.16 0.35 1.20
N GLU A 110 -12.45 0.35 0.07
CA GLU A 110 -13.04 0.60 -1.25
C GLU A 110 -14.08 -0.46 -1.64
N ILE A 111 -13.87 -1.72 -1.27
CA ILE A 111 -14.83 -2.81 -1.53
C ILE A 111 -15.86 -2.99 -0.41
N LYS A 112 -15.79 -2.17 0.65
CA LYS A 112 -16.61 -2.30 1.86
C LYS A 112 -16.59 -3.71 2.45
N ALA A 113 -15.41 -4.32 2.55
CA ALA A 113 -15.30 -5.72 2.98
C ALA A 113 -15.82 -5.94 4.41
N LEU A 114 -15.81 -4.90 5.26
CA LEU A 114 -16.37 -4.97 6.61
C LEU A 114 -17.89 -5.01 6.66
N ASP A 115 -18.60 -4.71 5.57
CA ASP A 115 -20.05 -4.96 5.49
C ASP A 115 -20.35 -6.46 5.33
N ASN A 116 -19.31 -7.26 5.05
CA ASN A 116 -19.41 -8.68 4.81
C ASN A 116 -19.08 -9.49 6.08
N MET A 117 -20.11 -10.03 6.72
CA MET A 117 -19.97 -10.85 7.94
C MET A 117 -19.10 -12.11 7.73
N ALA A 118 -19.06 -12.66 6.51
CA ALA A 118 -18.18 -13.79 6.20
C ALA A 118 -16.72 -13.38 6.30
N PHE A 119 -16.38 -12.24 5.71
CA PHE A 119 -15.05 -11.66 5.75
C PHE A 119 -14.64 -11.35 7.19
N ILE A 120 -15.51 -10.66 7.95
CA ILE A 120 -15.23 -10.36 9.36
C ILE A 120 -14.95 -11.65 10.15
N ALA A 121 -15.82 -12.66 10.05
CA ALA A 121 -15.63 -13.92 10.78
C ALA A 121 -14.32 -14.62 10.42
N SER A 122 -13.96 -14.58 9.13
CA SER A 122 -12.67 -15.06 8.63
C SER A 122 -11.49 -14.30 9.24
N CYS A 123 -11.54 -12.97 9.29
CA CYS A 123 -10.47 -12.17 9.86
C CYS A 123 -10.35 -12.35 11.39
N ILE A 124 -11.47 -12.46 12.12
CA ILE A 124 -11.49 -12.75 13.56
C ILE A 124 -10.81 -14.10 13.85
N THR A 125 -11.01 -15.09 12.99
CA THR A 125 -10.39 -16.43 13.16
C THR A 125 -8.87 -16.39 13.04
N ILE A 126 -8.32 -15.48 12.23
CA ILE A 126 -6.87 -15.34 12.02
C ILE A 126 -6.24 -14.41 13.06
N TYR A 127 -6.85 -13.24 13.26
CA TYR A 127 -6.24 -12.12 13.99
C TYR A 127 -6.84 -11.88 15.38
N GLY A 128 -8.00 -12.46 15.67
CA GLY A 128 -8.75 -12.17 16.89
C GLY A 128 -9.66 -10.95 16.75
N SER A 129 -10.70 -10.86 17.59
CA SER A 129 -11.72 -9.82 17.51
C SER A 129 -11.21 -8.42 17.83
N GLU A 130 -10.25 -8.28 18.75
CA GLU A 130 -9.70 -6.98 19.13
C GLU A 130 -8.93 -6.32 17.98
N VAL A 131 -8.15 -7.11 17.22
CA VAL A 131 -7.45 -6.62 16.02
C VAL A 131 -8.44 -6.11 14.97
N ILE A 132 -9.56 -6.81 14.78
CA ILE A 132 -10.57 -6.40 13.78
C ILE A 132 -11.28 -5.11 14.20
N LYS A 133 -11.61 -4.95 15.49
CA LYS A 133 -12.15 -3.68 16.00
C LYS A 133 -11.17 -2.54 15.79
N HIS A 134 -9.89 -2.77 16.07
CA HIS A 134 -8.86 -1.75 15.84
C HIS A 134 -8.73 -1.42 14.34
N SER A 135 -8.74 -2.43 13.47
CA SER A 135 -8.66 -2.26 12.02
C SER A 135 -9.86 -1.48 11.47
N ASP A 136 -11.08 -1.73 11.96
CA ASP A 136 -12.28 -0.97 11.60
C ASP A 136 -12.14 0.52 11.96
N HIS A 137 -11.62 0.82 13.16
CA HIS A 137 -11.31 2.20 13.54
C HIS A 137 -10.25 2.87 12.65
N LEU A 138 -9.28 2.12 12.12
CA LEU A 138 -8.31 2.66 11.17
C LEU A 138 -8.92 2.91 9.80
N ILE A 139 -9.71 1.95 9.30
CA ILE A 139 -10.38 2.03 7.99
C ILE A 139 -11.32 3.25 7.93
N THR A 140 -12.09 3.48 8.99
CA THR A 140 -13.02 4.62 9.07
C THR A 140 -12.33 5.97 9.17
N ARG A 141 -11.07 6.01 9.65
CA ARG A 141 -10.25 7.23 9.77
C ARG A 141 -9.29 7.43 8.60
N LEU A 142 -9.21 6.48 7.67
CA LEU A 142 -8.34 6.58 6.50
C LEU A 142 -8.76 7.75 5.62
N GLU A 143 -7.78 8.51 5.11
CA GLU A 143 -7.99 9.67 4.25
C GLU A 143 -8.95 9.33 3.08
N PRO A 144 -10.15 9.96 2.99
CA PRO A 144 -11.17 9.60 2.01
C PRO A 144 -10.69 9.76 0.56
N ASN A 145 -9.78 10.71 0.29
CA ASN A 145 -9.21 10.84 -1.05
C ASN A 145 -8.25 9.67 -1.34
N GLY A 146 -8.74 8.67 -2.08
CA GLY A 146 -7.96 7.48 -2.47
C GLY A 146 -6.68 7.79 -3.24
N ILE A 147 -6.60 8.90 -3.97
CA ILE A 147 -5.36 9.31 -4.67
C ILE A 147 -4.24 9.56 -3.65
N LEU A 148 -4.55 10.24 -2.54
CA LEU A 148 -3.58 10.53 -1.50
C LEU A 148 -3.09 9.25 -0.80
N VAL A 149 -4.01 8.31 -0.57
CA VAL A 149 -3.67 7.00 0.01
C VAL A 149 -2.74 6.23 -0.92
N LYS A 150 -3.05 6.18 -2.23
CA LYS A 150 -2.18 5.56 -3.25
C LYS A 150 -0.77 6.18 -3.24
N ILE A 151 -0.66 7.52 -3.30
CA ILE A 151 0.66 8.19 -3.22
C ILE A 151 1.39 7.83 -1.93
N MET A 152 0.67 7.76 -0.80
CA MET A 152 1.26 7.40 0.49
C MET A 152 1.78 5.96 0.51
N ILE A 153 1.04 5.01 -0.07
CA ILE A 153 1.53 3.63 -0.25
C ILE A 153 2.85 3.64 -1.03
N LEU A 154 2.97 4.46 -2.08
CA LEU A 154 4.19 4.53 -2.89
C LEU A 154 5.36 5.15 -2.09
N ILE A 155 5.09 6.18 -1.29
CA ILE A 155 6.11 6.75 -0.40
C ILE A 155 6.63 5.70 0.60
N LEU A 156 5.75 4.83 1.09
CA LEU A 156 6.12 3.76 2.02
C LEU A 156 6.92 2.64 1.36
N THR A 157 6.63 2.29 0.10
CA THR A 157 7.42 1.27 -0.62
C THR A 157 8.86 1.69 -0.87
N PHE A 158 9.15 3.00 -0.89
CA PHE A 158 10.51 3.56 -0.96
C PHE A 158 11.02 4.09 0.39
N SER A 159 10.41 3.69 1.50
CA SER A 159 10.85 4.12 2.82
C SER A 159 12.17 3.46 3.22
N THR A 160 13.07 4.25 3.81
CA THR A 160 14.29 3.74 4.46
C THR A 160 14.06 3.31 5.90
N ASN A 161 12.87 3.59 6.47
CA ASN A 161 12.59 3.48 7.91
C ASN A 161 11.52 2.45 8.26
N CYS A 162 10.83 1.83 7.30
CA CYS A 162 9.75 0.88 7.63
C CYS A 162 10.26 -0.46 8.21
N SER A 163 11.55 -0.79 8.05
CA SER A 163 12.16 -1.95 8.70
C SER A 163 12.30 -1.83 10.22
N ILE A 164 12.14 -0.63 10.80
CA ILE A 164 12.28 -0.38 12.25
C ILE A 164 11.32 -1.25 13.07
N VAL A 165 10.15 -1.55 12.53
CA VAL A 165 9.20 -2.39 13.25
C VAL A 165 9.62 -3.86 13.25
N ASN A 166 10.38 -4.35 12.28
CA ASN A 166 10.62 -5.79 12.11
C ASN A 166 12.03 -6.21 12.59
N PRO A 167 12.15 -6.87 13.75
CA PRO A 167 13.45 -7.25 14.31
C PRO A 167 14.17 -8.33 13.49
N TYR A 168 13.47 -9.08 12.63
CA TYR A 168 14.04 -10.14 11.78
C TYR A 168 14.69 -9.60 10.50
N TYR A 169 14.30 -8.40 10.05
CA TYR A 169 14.90 -7.72 8.89
C TYR A 169 15.96 -6.68 9.31
N SER A 170 16.52 -6.84 10.53
CA SER A 170 17.53 -5.97 11.13
C SER A 170 18.87 -5.89 10.37
N SER A 171 19.06 -6.70 9.32
CA SER A 171 20.09 -6.46 8.32
C SER A 171 19.64 -5.36 7.37
N CYS A 172 19.95 -4.11 7.73
CA CYS A 172 19.97 -3.00 6.77
C CYS A 172 21.08 -3.27 5.74
N ILE A 173 20.78 -4.07 4.70
CA ILE A 173 21.67 -4.36 3.57
C ILE A 173 21.54 -3.23 2.54
N MET A 174 21.53 -1.98 3.00
CA MET A 174 21.71 -0.84 2.10
C MET A 174 22.97 -0.13 2.53
N ASN A 175 23.99 -0.19 1.67
CA ASN A 175 25.15 0.67 1.84
C ASN A 175 24.70 2.14 1.77
N LEU A 176 25.50 3.06 2.32
CA LEU A 176 25.14 4.48 2.39
C LEU A 176 24.76 5.07 1.02
N PRO A 177 25.47 4.80 -0.09
CA PRO A 177 25.04 5.26 -1.42
C PRO A 177 23.63 4.80 -1.83
N THR A 178 23.30 3.54 -1.60
CA THR A 178 21.96 2.99 -1.88
C THR A 178 20.89 3.60 -0.97
N ALA A 179 21.19 3.78 0.32
CA ALA A 179 20.26 4.42 1.24
C ALA A 179 19.97 5.88 0.82
N LEU A 180 20.99 6.60 0.35
CA LEU A 180 20.85 7.96 -0.16
C LEU A 180 20.04 8.02 -1.47
N SER A 181 20.24 7.06 -2.39
CA SER A 181 19.46 7.03 -3.64
C SER A 181 17.99 6.75 -3.38
N VAL A 182 17.67 5.82 -2.48
CA VAL A 182 16.30 5.54 -2.03
C VAL A 182 15.69 6.76 -1.33
N LEU A 183 16.42 7.41 -0.43
CA LEU A 183 15.95 8.63 0.25
C LEU A 183 15.65 9.76 -0.75
N ASN A 184 16.47 9.90 -1.79
CA ASN A 184 16.22 10.89 -2.85
C ASN A 184 14.92 10.59 -3.61
N ILE A 185 14.65 9.32 -3.92
CA ILE A 185 13.37 8.90 -4.53
C ILE A 185 12.21 9.25 -3.59
N GLN A 186 12.33 8.90 -2.30
CA GLN A 186 11.31 9.22 -1.31
C GLN A 186 11.04 10.72 -1.22
N ASN A 187 12.08 11.56 -1.22
CA ASN A 187 11.96 13.02 -1.21
C ASN A 187 11.21 13.55 -2.43
N VAL A 188 11.44 12.99 -3.62
CA VAL A 188 10.69 13.35 -4.83
C VAL A 188 9.21 13.01 -4.65
N LEU A 189 8.89 11.81 -4.17
CA LEU A 189 7.50 11.37 -3.95
C LEU A 189 6.78 12.22 -2.89
N VAL A 190 7.46 12.53 -1.78
CA VAL A 190 6.92 13.40 -0.72
C VAL A 190 6.71 14.83 -1.23
N THR A 191 7.65 15.35 -2.02
CA THR A 191 7.52 16.68 -2.64
C THR A 191 6.34 16.73 -3.61
N MET A 192 6.16 15.69 -4.42
CA MET A 192 5.01 15.54 -5.31
C MET A 192 3.70 15.52 -4.50
N LEU A 193 3.62 14.71 -3.45
CA LEU A 193 2.45 14.67 -2.55
C LEU A 193 2.16 16.06 -1.96
N TRP A 194 3.18 16.75 -1.46
CA TRP A 194 3.04 18.07 -0.88
C TRP A 194 2.51 19.11 -1.88
N LYS A 195 3.06 19.13 -3.09
CA LYS A 195 2.58 20.01 -4.17
C LYS A 195 1.13 19.70 -4.54
N TYR A 196 0.79 18.42 -4.65
CA TYR A 196 -0.58 17.98 -4.96
C TYR A 196 -1.57 18.37 -3.85
N LEU A 197 -1.18 18.22 -2.57
CA LEU A 197 -1.99 18.66 -1.43
C LEU A 197 -2.22 20.17 -1.44
N ASN A 198 -1.17 20.98 -1.69
CA ASN A 198 -1.31 22.43 -1.78
C ASN A 198 -2.21 22.85 -2.93
N TYR A 199 -2.10 22.16 -4.07
CA TYR A 199 -2.94 22.38 -5.23
C TYR A 199 -4.42 22.07 -4.93
N GLN A 200 -4.72 20.95 -4.27
CA GLN A 200 -6.09 20.50 -3.99
C GLN A 200 -6.75 21.24 -2.82
N TYR A 201 -6.02 21.53 -1.75
CA TYR A 201 -6.60 21.95 -0.47
C TYR A 201 -6.06 23.29 0.05
N GLY A 202 -5.11 23.92 -0.65
CA GLY A 202 -4.36 25.06 -0.14
C GLY A 202 -3.48 24.70 1.06
N PHE A 203 -2.72 25.68 1.58
CA PHE A 203 -1.70 25.42 2.59
C PHE A 203 -2.25 24.80 3.89
N ILE A 204 -3.29 25.39 4.50
CA ILE A 204 -3.85 24.91 5.77
C ILE A 204 -4.46 23.50 5.61
N GLY A 205 -5.19 23.27 4.52
CA GLY A 205 -5.77 21.97 4.21
C GLY A 205 -4.69 20.92 3.95
N ALA A 206 -3.64 21.30 3.22
CA ALA A 206 -2.47 20.44 2.97
C ALA A 206 -1.79 20.00 4.25
N VAL A 207 -1.51 20.92 5.19
CA VAL A 207 -0.92 20.58 6.51
C VAL A 207 -1.80 19.60 7.27
N ARG A 208 -3.11 19.86 7.34
CA ARG A 208 -4.06 18.97 8.05
C ARG A 208 -4.07 17.57 7.45
N CYS A 209 -4.23 17.49 6.14
CA CYS A 209 -4.31 16.21 5.44
C CYS A 209 -2.98 15.44 5.52
N PHE A 210 -1.84 16.12 5.36
CA PHE A 210 -0.53 15.51 5.54
C PHE A 210 -0.35 14.94 6.95
N ASN A 211 -0.73 15.68 7.99
CA ASN A 211 -0.71 15.18 9.37
C ASN A 211 -1.63 13.98 9.58
N CYS A 212 -2.81 13.97 8.95
CA CYS A 212 -3.71 12.81 8.98
C CYS A 212 -3.07 11.57 8.34
N LEU A 213 -2.40 11.71 7.20
CA LEU A 213 -1.68 10.61 6.54
C LEU A 213 -0.53 10.09 7.41
N ILE A 214 0.29 10.97 7.99
CA ILE A 214 1.38 10.58 8.88
C ILE A 214 0.83 9.86 10.12
N LYS A 215 -0.23 10.39 10.75
CA LYS A 215 -0.88 9.71 11.87
C LYS A 215 -1.40 8.33 11.48
N CYS A 216 -2.00 8.18 10.30
CA CYS A 216 -2.47 6.90 9.80
C CYS A 216 -1.31 5.90 9.68
N VAL A 217 -0.15 6.33 9.16
CA VAL A 217 1.06 5.48 9.11
C VAL A 217 1.54 5.06 10.49
N LEU A 218 1.56 5.98 11.46
CA LEU A 218 1.94 5.65 12.85
C LEU A 218 0.97 4.65 13.49
N ASP A 219 -0.34 4.87 13.31
CA ASP A 219 -1.37 3.97 13.83
C ASP A 219 -1.24 2.56 13.16
N ILE A 220 -0.86 2.49 11.87
CA ILE A 220 -0.56 1.24 11.16
C ILE A 220 0.73 0.57 11.65
N LEU A 221 1.81 1.32 11.89
CA LEU A 221 3.06 0.77 12.44
C LEU A 221 2.81 0.09 13.79
N TYR A 222 2.02 0.74 14.64
CA TYR A 222 1.58 0.16 15.92
C TYR A 222 0.75 -1.11 15.69
N SER A 223 -0.22 -1.06 14.77
CA SER A 223 -1.07 -2.22 14.46
C SER A 223 -0.30 -3.39 13.89
N ALA A 224 0.66 -3.14 12.98
CA ALA A 224 1.49 -4.18 12.39
C ALA A 224 2.27 -4.93 13.47
N ASN A 225 2.79 -4.21 14.48
CA ASN A 225 3.43 -4.82 15.63
C ASN A 225 2.47 -5.71 16.45
N GLU A 226 1.23 -5.27 16.68
CA GLU A 226 0.21 -6.06 17.41
C GLU A 226 -0.33 -7.25 16.59
N MET A 227 -0.38 -7.12 15.26
CA MET A 227 -0.89 -8.14 14.34
C MET A 227 0.10 -9.28 14.08
N ARG A 228 1.29 -9.24 14.69
CA ARG A 228 2.30 -10.29 14.54
C ARG A 228 1.82 -11.59 15.13
N ASN A 229 1.35 -12.43 14.24
CA ASN A 229 1.13 -13.83 14.50
C ASN A 229 1.82 -14.66 13.42
N VAL A 230 2.08 -15.92 13.73
CA VAL A 230 2.79 -16.87 12.87
C VAL A 230 2.12 -17.01 11.49
N GLN A 231 0.80 -16.81 11.39
CA GLN A 231 0.09 -16.92 10.11
C GLN A 231 0.34 -15.69 9.22
N HIS A 232 0.29 -14.49 9.79
CA HIS A 232 0.57 -13.24 9.10
C HIS A 232 2.02 -13.18 8.61
N GLU A 233 2.98 -13.54 9.46
CA GLU A 233 4.40 -13.60 9.09
C GLU A 233 4.62 -14.54 7.89
N LYS A 234 4.06 -15.75 7.92
CA LYS A 234 4.14 -16.69 6.79
C LYS A 234 3.52 -16.15 5.50
N MET A 235 2.43 -15.39 5.59
CA MET A 235 1.83 -14.75 4.41
C MET A 235 2.74 -13.65 3.85
N MET A 236 3.34 -12.83 4.72
CA MET A 236 4.26 -11.78 4.33
C MET A 236 5.54 -12.34 3.71
N ASP A 237 6.14 -13.36 4.31
CA ASP A 237 7.33 -14.03 3.75
C ASP A 237 7.03 -14.64 2.38
N GLY A 238 5.86 -15.29 2.23
CA GLY A 238 5.43 -15.85 0.96
C GLY A 238 5.27 -14.80 -0.14
N LEU A 239 4.75 -13.62 0.20
CA LEU A 239 4.68 -12.47 -0.72
C LEU A 239 6.07 -11.98 -1.10
N VAL A 240 6.91 -11.69 -0.11
CA VAL A 240 8.26 -11.17 -0.31
C VAL A 240 9.07 -12.12 -1.21
N GLU A 241 9.02 -13.42 -0.96
CA GLU A 241 9.74 -14.41 -1.76
C GLU A 241 9.13 -14.64 -3.15
N ALA A 242 7.81 -14.45 -3.33
CA ALA A 242 7.21 -14.45 -4.67
C ALA A 242 7.66 -13.25 -5.50
N THR A 243 7.63 -12.06 -4.91
CA THR A 243 8.06 -10.81 -5.57
C THR A 243 9.56 -10.81 -5.83
N LYS A 244 10.40 -11.29 -4.91
CA LYS A 244 11.85 -11.43 -5.18
C LYS A 244 12.13 -12.35 -6.37
N ARG A 245 11.39 -13.46 -6.50
CA ARG A 245 11.54 -14.39 -7.63
C ARG A 245 11.13 -13.77 -8.97
N SER A 246 10.06 -12.99 -9.02
CA SER A 246 9.69 -12.29 -10.26
C SER A 246 10.77 -11.30 -10.69
N LEU A 247 11.38 -10.57 -9.74
CA LEU A 247 12.44 -9.59 -10.02
C LEU A 247 13.73 -10.22 -10.57
N ILE A 248 13.99 -11.48 -10.26
CA ILE A 248 15.17 -12.21 -10.80
C ILE A 248 14.91 -12.65 -12.24
N ASN A 249 13.68 -13.08 -12.55
CA ASN A 249 13.30 -13.62 -13.86
C ASN A 249 13.15 -12.56 -14.97
N GLU A 250 13.24 -11.26 -14.63
CA GLU A 250 13.19 -10.13 -15.58
C GLU A 250 14.57 -9.70 -16.12
N ASN A 251 15.66 -10.32 -15.66
CA ASN A 251 17.02 -10.12 -16.21
C ASN A 251 17.43 -11.25 -17.15
#